data_AF-A0A132CBR1-F1
#
_entry.id   AF-A0A132CBR1-F1
#
_cell.length_a   1.000
_cell.length_b   1.000
_cell.length_c   1.000
_cell.angle_alpha   90.00
_cell.angle_beta   90.00
_cell.angle_gamma   90.00
#
_symmetry.space_group_name_H-M   'P 1'
#
loop_
_entity.id
_entity.type
_entity.pdbx_description
1 polymer ?
#
loop_
_entity_poly.entity_id
_entity_poly.type
_entity_poly.pdbx_seq_one_letter_code
_entity_poly.pdbx_strand_id
1 'polypeptide(L)'
;MSSDWLALQRQRALQGATRPSKAEAGTDDRTSTSVGVAADKGKPAYCAKFDAMFKETTKLELSSVSGMSDGVNASALDSGVFDDARIALKSDATQRNRVVNEVKSKLTSDSSSMDDPVIQGMIDAMMKGQDNIDLYQQIVAGFTTYFQSVTDVMSRLPNYIKVTTDGDGKQTVRVDTDTLKADLMNNVKDMSVSVPREQAAAWRAELSPIFDVSDDGVVSVNQDHLNAMLDACNTDLSGVDMAAYQAWETGFSAEKDNIQNDLQTIVEKYSHQNSNFDSMVKVLSGSIETLTETAKAFLQI
;
A
#
# COMPACT_ATOMS: atom_id res chain seq x y z
N MET A 1 25.03 -16.76 10.90
CA MET A 1 24.20 -15.58 11.27
C MET A 1 22.72 -15.92 11.15
N SER A 2 22.22 -16.94 11.86
CA SER A 2 20.81 -17.40 11.74
C SER A 2 20.13 -17.66 13.09
N SER A 3 20.84 -17.42 14.20
CA SER A 3 20.38 -17.71 15.56
C SER A 3 19.85 -16.47 16.31
N ASP A 4 20.24 -15.26 15.90
CA ASP A 4 19.82 -14.02 16.57
C ASP A 4 18.40 -13.56 16.20
N TRP A 5 17.89 -13.98 15.03
CA TRP A 5 16.56 -13.60 14.57
C TRP A 5 15.43 -14.29 15.36
N LEU A 6 15.63 -15.55 15.75
CA LEU A 6 14.68 -16.30 16.59
C LEU A 6 14.72 -15.87 18.07
N ALA A 7 15.85 -15.33 18.54
CA ALA A 7 15.97 -14.80 19.90
C ALA A 7 15.17 -13.48 20.08
N LEU A 8 15.18 -12.62 19.06
CA LEU A 8 14.42 -11.35 19.04
C LEU A 8 12.89 -11.56 18.98
N GLN A 9 12.41 -12.64 18.36
CA GLN A 9 10.99 -13.01 18.34
C GLN A 9 10.50 -13.50 19.72
N ARG A 10 11.32 -14.28 20.45
CA ARG A 10 10.96 -14.75 21.80
C ARG A 10 10.97 -13.65 22.87
N GLN A 11 11.84 -12.66 22.73
CA GLN A 11 11.95 -11.57 23.71
C GLN A 11 10.74 -10.62 23.64
N ARG A 12 10.13 -10.44 22.46
CA ARG A 12 8.87 -9.69 22.29
C ARG A 12 7.65 -10.41 22.85
N ALA A 13 7.63 -11.75 22.85
CA ALA A 13 6.52 -12.53 23.40
C ALA A 13 6.46 -12.50 24.94
N LEU A 14 7.59 -12.26 25.62
CA LEU A 14 7.68 -12.25 27.09
C LEU A 14 7.42 -10.87 27.73
N GLN A 15 7.51 -9.78 26.97
CA GLN A 15 7.21 -8.42 27.48
C GLN A 15 5.72 -8.04 27.40
N GLY A 16 4.88 -8.85 26.74
CA GLY A 16 3.43 -8.66 26.65
C GLY A 16 2.61 -9.18 27.84
N ALA A 17 3.25 -9.79 28.86
CA ALA A 17 2.56 -10.42 29.98
C ALA A 17 2.81 -9.68 31.31
N THR A 18 2.38 -8.42 31.41
CA THR A 18 2.17 -7.78 32.72
C THR A 18 0.73 -7.29 32.82
N ARG A 19 -0.08 -8.05 33.56
CA ARG A 19 -1.43 -7.67 34.00
C ARG A 19 -1.33 -6.49 34.98
N PRO A 20 -2.15 -5.43 34.87
CA PRO A 20 -2.45 -4.59 36.02
C PRO A 20 -3.61 -5.19 36.83
N SER A 21 -3.42 -5.14 38.14
CA SER A 21 -4.31 -5.59 39.20
C SER A 21 -5.62 -4.80 39.25
N LYS A 22 -6.68 -5.52 39.62
CA LYS A 22 -8.00 -5.00 40.00
C LYS A 22 -7.86 -4.09 41.24
N ALA A 23 -8.37 -2.87 41.16
CA ALA A 23 -8.76 -2.07 42.33
C ALA A 23 -9.98 -1.24 41.92
N GLU A 24 -11.12 -1.60 42.50
CA GLU A 24 -12.40 -0.90 42.43
C GLU A 24 -12.32 0.37 43.28
N ALA A 25 -12.74 1.49 42.71
CA ALA A 25 -13.34 2.61 43.43
C ALA A 25 -14.23 3.37 42.44
N GLY A 26 -15.54 3.31 42.66
CA GLY A 26 -16.54 3.90 41.79
C GLY A 26 -16.57 5.42 41.81
N THR A 27 -17.13 5.99 40.75
CA THR A 27 -17.96 7.18 40.78
C THR A 27 -18.75 7.23 39.46
N ASP A 28 -20.08 7.16 39.59
CA ASP A 28 -21.17 7.63 38.74
C ASP A 28 -20.81 8.07 37.31
N ASP A 29 -21.25 7.35 36.28
CA ASP A 29 -22.60 7.47 35.69
C ASP A 29 -23.07 8.92 35.50
N ARG A 30 -22.50 9.57 34.47
CA ARG A 30 -23.17 10.53 33.59
C ARG A 30 -22.27 10.83 32.40
N THR A 31 -22.91 11.07 31.26
CA THR A 31 -22.36 11.44 29.94
C THR A 31 -21.68 10.35 29.12
N SER A 32 -22.48 9.57 28.39
CA SER A 32 -22.08 9.05 27.08
C SER A 32 -23.31 8.92 26.18
N THR A 33 -23.69 10.05 25.61
CA THR A 33 -24.45 10.09 24.36
C THR A 33 -23.82 11.16 23.49
N SER A 34 -22.49 11.18 23.42
CA SER A 34 -21.75 11.92 22.40
C SER A 34 -21.62 11.01 21.17
N VAL A 35 -21.68 11.66 20.02
CA VAL A 35 -21.69 11.12 18.66
C VAL A 35 -20.97 9.76 18.56
N GLY A 36 -21.74 8.72 18.27
CA GLY A 36 -21.23 7.37 18.06
C GLY A 36 -20.32 7.29 16.84
N VAL A 37 -19.07 7.71 16.98
CA VAL A 37 -18.00 7.39 16.05
C VAL A 37 -17.53 5.99 16.41
N ALA A 38 -18.18 4.99 15.82
CA ALA A 38 -17.70 3.62 15.80
C ALA A 38 -16.42 3.54 14.94
N ALA A 39 -15.31 4.07 15.47
CA ALA A 39 -13.98 3.74 14.98
C ALA A 39 -13.62 2.39 15.59
N ASP A 40 -13.96 1.32 14.87
CA ASP A 40 -13.51 -0.03 15.18
C ASP A 40 -11.98 -0.02 15.33
N LYS A 41 -11.47 -0.55 16.44
CA LYS A 41 -10.04 -0.47 16.84
C LYS A 41 -9.15 -1.48 16.09
N GLY A 42 -9.64 -2.02 14.97
CA GLY A 42 -8.93 -2.99 14.13
C GLY A 42 -8.04 -2.32 13.07
N LYS A 43 -7.02 -3.03 12.59
CA LYS A 43 -6.35 -2.66 11.33
C LYS A 43 -7.42 -2.45 10.25
N PRO A 44 -7.36 -1.38 9.43
CA PRO A 44 -8.30 -1.17 8.35
C PRO A 44 -8.42 -2.39 7.43
N ALA A 45 -9.63 -2.65 6.92
CA ALA A 45 -9.92 -3.86 6.14
C ALA A 45 -9.02 -3.99 4.89
N TYR A 46 -8.61 -2.86 4.30
CA TYR A 46 -7.68 -2.88 3.16
C TYR A 46 -6.31 -3.46 3.52
N CYS A 47 -5.81 -3.30 4.75
CA CYS A 47 -4.52 -3.86 5.15
C CYS A 47 -4.51 -5.38 5.02
N ALA A 48 -5.58 -6.06 5.46
CA ALA A 48 -5.67 -7.51 5.32
C ALA A 48 -5.74 -7.97 3.86
N LYS A 49 -6.32 -7.16 2.97
CA LYS A 49 -6.35 -7.43 1.53
C LYS A 49 -4.99 -7.23 0.87
N PHE A 50 -4.23 -6.20 1.28
CA PHE A 50 -2.83 -6.04 0.85
C PHE A 50 -1.94 -7.18 1.37
N ASP A 51 -2.08 -7.59 2.63
CA ASP A 51 -1.36 -8.74 3.18
C ASP A 51 -1.64 -10.02 2.37
N ALA A 52 -2.90 -10.24 1.97
CA ALA A 52 -3.29 -11.36 1.12
C ALA A 52 -2.69 -11.26 -0.29
N MET A 53 -2.71 -10.06 -0.89
CA MET A 53 -2.11 -9.80 -2.19
C MET A 53 -0.60 -10.07 -2.19
N PHE A 54 0.14 -9.54 -1.21
CA PHE A 54 1.59 -9.79 -1.09
C PHE A 54 1.93 -11.25 -0.85
N LYS A 55 1.06 -11.98 -0.13
CA LYS A 55 1.23 -13.42 0.05
C LYS A 55 0.97 -14.20 -1.24
N GLU A 56 0.09 -13.73 -2.11
CA GLU A 56 -0.18 -14.37 -3.39
C GLU A 56 1.01 -14.24 -4.34
N THR A 57 1.68 -13.09 -4.34
CA THR A 57 2.81 -12.79 -5.23
C THR A 57 4.11 -13.54 -4.88
N THR A 58 4.20 -14.15 -3.70
CA THR A 58 5.31 -15.07 -3.38
C THR A 58 5.20 -16.41 -4.13
N LYS A 59 4.00 -16.77 -4.64
CA LYS A 59 3.83 -17.97 -5.47
C LYS A 59 4.46 -17.85 -6.85
N LEU A 60 4.82 -16.63 -7.27
CA LEU A 60 5.52 -16.37 -8.53
C LEU A 60 7.01 -16.72 -8.47
N GLU A 61 7.55 -17.10 -7.31
CA GLU A 61 8.89 -17.67 -7.26
C GLU A 61 8.93 -18.95 -8.10
N LEU A 62 9.72 -18.92 -9.17
CA LEU A 62 9.89 -20.07 -10.03
C LEU A 62 10.55 -21.19 -9.23
N SER A 63 9.83 -22.30 -9.01
CA SER A 63 10.41 -23.50 -8.42
C SER A 63 11.63 -23.90 -9.24
N SER A 64 12.76 -24.15 -8.57
CA SER A 64 14.01 -24.56 -9.20
C SER A 64 13.75 -25.64 -10.25
N VAL A 65 14.25 -25.40 -11.47
CA VAL A 65 14.06 -26.24 -12.67
C VAL A 65 14.76 -27.62 -12.54
N SER A 66 15.19 -28.01 -11.34
CA SER A 66 15.86 -29.27 -11.06
C SER A 66 14.88 -30.44 -11.15
N GLY A 67 14.83 -31.08 -12.32
CA GLY A 67 14.16 -32.35 -12.55
C GLY A 67 12.96 -32.33 -13.50
N MET A 68 12.70 -31.21 -14.18
CA MET A 68 11.55 -31.06 -15.08
C MET A 68 11.89 -31.49 -16.52
N SER A 69 11.37 -32.64 -16.96
CA SER A 69 11.39 -33.06 -18.38
C SER A 69 10.29 -32.40 -19.22
N ASP A 70 9.26 -31.84 -18.57
CA ASP A 70 8.05 -31.29 -19.22
C ASP A 70 7.72 -29.89 -18.68
N GLY A 71 8.54 -28.91 -19.07
CA GLY A 71 8.21 -27.49 -18.90
C GLY A 71 8.24 -26.95 -17.47
N VAL A 72 8.25 -25.62 -17.39
CA VAL A 72 8.21 -24.87 -16.14
C VAL A 72 6.75 -24.64 -15.78
N ASN A 73 6.23 -25.32 -14.75
CA ASN A 73 4.90 -25.04 -14.23
C ASN A 73 4.98 -23.92 -13.19
N ALA A 74 4.72 -22.67 -13.59
CA ALA A 74 4.43 -21.63 -12.59
C ALA A 74 3.04 -21.87 -12.00
N SER A 75 2.90 -21.59 -10.70
CA SER A 75 1.59 -21.49 -10.08
C SER A 75 0.86 -20.30 -10.71
N ALA A 76 -0.38 -20.51 -11.18
CA ALA A 76 -1.19 -19.42 -11.71
C ALA A 76 -1.45 -18.38 -10.61
N LEU A 77 -1.08 -17.13 -10.88
CA LEU A 77 -1.36 -15.99 -10.00
C LEU A 77 -2.88 -15.75 -9.96
N ASP A 78 -3.46 -15.69 -8.77
CA ASP A 78 -4.83 -15.17 -8.62
C ASP A 78 -4.80 -13.64 -8.73
N SER A 79 -5.04 -13.10 -9.93
CA SER A 79 -5.07 -11.65 -10.14
C SER A 79 -6.22 -10.94 -9.42
N GLY A 80 -7.24 -11.68 -8.94
CA GLY A 80 -8.36 -11.16 -8.16
C GLY A 80 -7.95 -10.55 -6.82
N VAL A 81 -6.83 -10.98 -6.23
CA VAL A 81 -6.33 -10.42 -4.96
C VAL A 81 -5.94 -8.94 -5.08
N PHE A 82 -5.50 -8.49 -6.27
CA PHE A 82 -5.18 -7.09 -6.55
C PHE A 82 -6.44 -6.24 -6.67
N ASP A 83 -7.49 -6.79 -7.29
CA ASP A 83 -8.79 -6.13 -7.36
C ASP A 83 -9.40 -5.98 -5.97
N ASP A 84 -9.35 -7.05 -5.17
CA ASP A 84 -9.79 -7.05 -3.79
C ASP A 84 -9.10 -5.97 -2.94
N ALA A 85 -7.77 -5.84 -3.06
CA ALA A 85 -7.00 -4.81 -2.36
C ALA A 85 -7.43 -3.40 -2.77
N ARG A 86 -7.56 -3.15 -4.09
CA ARG A 86 -8.00 -1.83 -4.61
C ARG A 86 -9.44 -1.50 -4.24
N ILE A 87 -10.34 -2.48 -4.27
CA ILE A 87 -11.75 -2.31 -3.87
C ILE A 87 -11.83 -1.98 -2.38
N ALA A 88 -11.12 -2.71 -1.53
CA ALA A 88 -11.11 -2.43 -0.10
C ALA A 88 -10.54 -1.05 0.22
N LEU A 89 -9.47 -0.65 -0.48
CA LEU A 89 -8.88 0.70 -0.37
C LEU A 89 -9.87 1.80 -0.77
N LYS A 90 -10.59 1.64 -1.89
CA LYS A 90 -11.63 2.60 -2.32
C LYS A 90 -12.83 2.63 -1.37
N SER A 91 -13.20 1.47 -0.82
CA SER A 91 -14.28 1.37 0.17
C SER A 91 -13.94 2.14 1.44
N ASP A 92 -12.71 2.03 1.92
CA ASP A 92 -12.20 2.78 3.08
C ASP A 92 -12.26 4.30 2.86
N ALA A 93 -11.74 4.78 1.72
CA ALA A 93 -11.83 6.20 1.37
C ALA A 93 -13.29 6.68 1.26
N THR A 94 -14.19 5.86 0.71
CA THR A 94 -15.62 6.18 0.64
C THR A 94 -16.24 6.31 2.04
N GLN A 95 -15.92 5.38 2.95
CA GLN A 95 -16.41 5.42 4.32
C GLN A 95 -15.88 6.66 5.06
N ARG A 96 -14.60 6.96 4.93
CA ARG A 96 -13.98 8.17 5.47
C ARG A 96 -14.67 9.43 4.96
N ASN A 97 -14.89 9.53 3.65
CA ASN A 97 -15.53 10.69 3.03
C ASN A 97 -16.98 10.88 3.53
N ARG A 98 -17.69 9.80 3.85
CA ARG A 98 -19.02 9.89 4.50
C ARG A 98 -18.93 10.51 5.90
N VAL A 99 -17.99 10.03 6.73
CA VAL A 99 -17.80 10.55 8.10
C VAL A 99 -17.45 12.03 8.07
N VAL A 100 -16.54 12.46 7.20
CA VAL A 100 -16.15 13.87 7.07
C VAL A 100 -17.34 14.73 6.65
N ASN A 101 -18.13 14.28 5.67
CA ASN A 101 -19.33 15.01 5.24
C ASN A 101 -20.41 15.08 6.33
N GLU A 102 -20.58 14.02 7.13
CA GLU A 102 -21.50 14.03 8.27
C GLU A 102 -21.06 15.03 9.34
N VAL A 103 -19.77 15.01 9.70
CA VAL A 103 -19.19 15.98 10.64
C VAL A 103 -19.38 17.40 10.11
N LYS A 104 -18.99 17.66 8.86
CA LYS A 104 -19.19 18.97 8.21
C LYS A 104 -20.65 19.43 8.25
N SER A 105 -21.59 18.54 7.93
CA SER A 105 -23.02 18.87 7.94
C SER A 105 -23.49 19.29 9.33
N LYS A 106 -23.15 18.54 10.38
CA LYS A 106 -23.51 18.86 11.77
C LYS A 106 -22.97 20.22 12.20
N LEU A 107 -21.72 20.50 11.79
CA LEU A 107 -21.07 21.76 12.09
C LEU A 107 -21.78 22.95 11.44
N THR A 108 -22.21 22.80 10.18
CA THR A 108 -22.93 23.87 9.49
C THR A 108 -24.37 24.06 9.99
N SER A 109 -25.06 22.98 10.40
CA SER A 109 -26.46 23.08 10.86
C SER A 109 -26.60 23.74 12.23
N ASP A 110 -25.66 23.52 13.14
CA ASP A 110 -25.71 24.06 14.50
C ASP A 110 -25.23 25.52 14.56
N SER A 111 -24.57 26.01 13.51
CA SER A 111 -23.95 27.34 13.43
C SER A 111 -24.90 28.52 13.10
N SER A 112 -26.22 28.37 13.27
CA SER A 112 -27.28 29.27 12.78
C SER A 112 -27.23 30.77 13.22
N SER A 113 -26.16 31.27 13.84
CA SER A 113 -25.96 32.71 14.07
C SER A 113 -24.51 33.20 14.12
N MET A 114 -23.52 32.40 13.73
CA MET A 114 -22.12 32.84 13.79
C MET A 114 -21.33 32.34 12.58
N ASP A 115 -20.94 33.29 11.73
CA ASP A 115 -19.72 33.18 10.92
C ASP A 115 -18.52 33.06 11.89
N ASP A 116 -18.39 31.93 12.59
CA ASP A 116 -17.31 31.70 13.55
C ASP A 116 -16.04 31.33 12.76
N PRO A 117 -15.04 32.23 12.69
CA PRO A 117 -13.81 31.97 11.95
C PRO A 117 -13.03 30.77 12.49
N VAL A 118 -13.23 30.39 13.75
CA VAL A 118 -12.61 29.20 14.36
C VAL A 118 -13.25 27.92 13.79
N ILE A 119 -14.58 27.85 13.75
CA ILE A 119 -15.30 26.69 13.18
C ILE A 119 -14.96 26.55 11.69
N GLN A 120 -14.93 27.66 10.95
CA GLN A 120 -14.56 27.64 9.54
C GLN A 120 -13.10 27.17 9.35
N GLY A 121 -12.16 27.65 10.17
CA GLY A 121 -10.77 27.20 10.12
C GLY A 121 -10.61 25.70 10.42
N MET A 122 -11.43 25.14 11.32
CA MET A 122 -11.45 23.70 11.59
C MET A 122 -12.00 22.89 10.42
N ILE A 123 -13.06 23.38 9.76
CA ILE A 123 -13.60 22.77 8.54
C ILE A 123 -12.54 22.78 7.43
N ASP A 124 -11.87 23.90 7.21
CA ASP A 124 -10.84 24.04 6.17
C ASP A 124 -9.66 23.09 6.43
N ALA A 125 -9.24 22.94 7.69
CA ALA A 125 -8.19 21.99 8.07
C ALA A 125 -8.60 20.54 7.81
N MET A 126 -9.86 20.17 8.12
CA MET A 126 -10.38 18.83 7.79
C MET A 126 -10.41 18.57 6.30
N MET A 127 -10.92 19.51 5.50
CA MET A 127 -10.99 19.37 4.04
C MET A 127 -9.59 19.21 3.43
N LYS A 128 -8.63 20.04 3.86
CA LYS A 128 -7.24 19.94 3.40
C LYS A 128 -6.60 18.59 3.76
N GLY A 129 -6.86 18.10 4.98
CA GLY A 129 -6.38 16.77 5.38
C GLY A 129 -7.02 15.65 4.56
N GLN A 130 -8.29 15.81 4.20
CA GLN A 130 -9.04 14.87 3.36
C GLN A 130 -8.47 14.81 1.95
N ASP A 131 -8.20 15.96 1.32
CA ASP A 131 -7.60 16.03 -0.01
C ASP A 131 -6.24 15.32 -0.05
N ASN A 132 -5.40 15.54 0.97
CA ASN A 132 -4.09 14.89 1.06
C ASN A 132 -4.20 13.36 1.11
N ILE A 133 -5.15 12.84 1.88
CA ILE A 133 -5.29 11.40 2.03
C ILE A 133 -5.99 10.74 0.83
N ASP A 134 -6.87 11.47 0.14
CA ASP A 134 -7.47 11.02 -1.12
C ASP A 134 -6.41 10.95 -2.24
N LEU A 135 -5.43 11.87 -2.26
CA LEU A 135 -4.27 11.79 -3.15
C LEU A 135 -3.41 10.55 -2.85
N TYR A 136 -3.12 10.29 -1.57
CA TYR A 136 -2.44 9.06 -1.16
C TYR A 136 -3.18 7.80 -1.60
N GLN A 137 -4.50 7.75 -1.45
CA GLN A 137 -5.32 6.63 -1.89
C GLN A 137 -5.16 6.39 -3.40
N GLN A 138 -5.19 7.47 -4.20
CA GLN A 138 -4.98 7.39 -5.65
C GLN A 138 -3.60 6.86 -5.99
N ILE A 139 -2.56 7.32 -5.28
CA ILE A 139 -1.18 6.85 -5.45
C ILE A 139 -1.08 5.35 -5.17
N VAL A 140 -1.57 4.88 -4.02
CA VAL A 140 -1.55 3.46 -3.66
C VAL A 140 -2.33 2.61 -4.69
N ALA A 141 -3.51 3.07 -5.13
CA ALA A 141 -4.31 2.34 -6.12
C ALA A 141 -3.64 2.28 -7.51
N GLY A 142 -2.99 3.36 -7.92
CA GLY A 142 -2.18 3.43 -9.13
C GLY A 142 -1.00 2.47 -9.06
N PHE A 143 -0.25 2.49 -7.95
CA PHE A 143 0.94 1.65 -7.80
C PHE A 143 0.59 0.17 -7.66
N THR A 144 -0.55 -0.14 -7.04
CA THR A 144 -1.11 -1.51 -7.03
C THR A 144 -1.41 -2.00 -8.46
N THR A 145 -1.88 -1.12 -9.34
CA THR A 145 -2.15 -1.45 -10.75
C THR A 145 -0.85 -1.66 -11.54
N TYR A 146 0.16 -0.83 -11.30
CA TYR A 146 1.51 -1.02 -11.83
C TYR A 146 2.09 -2.36 -11.37
N PHE A 147 2.09 -2.65 -10.07
CA PHE A 147 2.62 -3.90 -9.52
C PHE A 147 1.89 -5.12 -10.07
N GLN A 148 0.56 -5.06 -10.18
CA GLN A 148 -0.24 -6.12 -10.82
C GLN A 148 0.28 -6.41 -12.23
N SER A 149 0.52 -5.37 -13.04
CA SER A 149 1.00 -5.55 -14.40
C SER A 149 2.40 -6.16 -14.49
N VAL A 150 3.30 -5.81 -13.56
CA VAL A 150 4.61 -6.46 -13.43
C VAL A 150 4.43 -7.95 -13.10
N THR A 151 3.60 -8.27 -12.10
CA THR A 151 3.35 -9.66 -11.70
C THR A 151 2.64 -10.47 -12.78
N ASP A 152 1.79 -9.84 -13.59
CA ASP A 152 1.14 -10.47 -14.73
C ASP A 152 2.18 -10.89 -15.79
N VAL A 153 3.16 -10.03 -16.10
CA VAL A 153 4.28 -10.39 -16.98
C VAL A 153 5.12 -11.51 -16.37
N MET A 154 5.47 -11.41 -15.09
CA MET A 154 6.22 -12.46 -14.37
C MET A 154 5.52 -13.81 -14.40
N SER A 155 4.19 -13.85 -14.31
CA SER A 155 3.41 -15.08 -14.40
C SER A 155 3.53 -15.78 -15.77
N ARG A 156 3.87 -15.03 -16.82
CA ARG A 156 4.11 -15.54 -18.17
C ARG A 156 5.56 -15.90 -18.43
N LEU A 157 6.48 -15.59 -17.51
CA LEU A 157 7.91 -15.90 -17.64
C LEU A 157 8.19 -17.36 -18.08
N PRO A 158 7.51 -18.39 -17.55
CA PRO A 158 7.67 -19.77 -18.01
C PRO A 158 7.49 -19.98 -19.52
N ASN A 159 6.63 -19.19 -20.17
CA ASN A 159 6.35 -19.31 -21.60
C ASN A 159 7.54 -18.90 -22.48
N TYR A 160 8.48 -18.14 -21.92
CA TYR A 160 9.69 -17.68 -22.60
C TYR A 160 10.88 -18.61 -22.35
N ILE A 161 10.72 -19.67 -21.56
CA ILE A 161 11.80 -20.56 -21.16
C ILE A 161 11.67 -21.92 -21.85
N LYS A 162 12.75 -22.39 -22.45
CA LYS A 162 12.87 -23.74 -23.03
C LYS A 162 14.04 -24.46 -22.39
N VAL A 163 13.80 -25.65 -21.87
CA VAL A 163 14.83 -26.53 -21.33
C VAL A 163 15.06 -27.65 -22.35
N THR A 164 16.31 -27.89 -22.71
CA THR A 164 16.73 -28.99 -23.59
C THR A 164 17.69 -29.90 -22.86
N THR A 165 17.50 -31.20 -22.99
CA THR A 165 18.42 -32.21 -22.44
C THR A 165 19.15 -32.87 -23.60
N ASP A 166 20.47 -32.90 -23.55
CA ASP A 166 21.28 -33.60 -24.56
C ASP A 166 21.30 -35.13 -24.35
N GLY A 167 21.94 -35.85 -25.28
CA GLY A 167 22.04 -37.31 -25.22
C GLY A 167 22.84 -37.84 -24.03
N ASP A 168 23.63 -36.99 -23.37
CA ASP A 168 24.43 -37.30 -22.18
C ASP A 168 23.70 -36.92 -20.87
N GLY A 169 22.46 -36.43 -20.97
CA GLY A 169 21.63 -36.04 -19.82
C GLY A 169 21.92 -34.63 -19.29
N LYS A 170 22.73 -33.83 -19.97
CA LYS A 170 23.02 -32.44 -19.57
C LYS A 170 21.87 -31.54 -20.02
N GLN A 171 21.38 -30.74 -19.09
CA GLN A 171 20.34 -29.74 -19.36
C GLN A 171 20.96 -28.40 -19.74
N THR A 172 20.40 -27.78 -20.76
CA THR A 172 20.64 -26.39 -21.15
C THR A 172 19.31 -25.64 -21.19
N VAL A 173 19.36 -24.35 -20.86
CA VAL A 173 18.21 -23.47 -20.79
C VAL A 173 18.36 -22.39 -21.86
N ARG A 174 17.26 -22.14 -22.58
CA ARG A 174 17.12 -21.01 -23.49
C ARG A 174 15.99 -20.12 -22.99
N VAL A 175 16.29 -18.84 -22.78
CA VAL A 175 15.27 -17.82 -22.50
C VAL A 175 15.09 -16.94 -23.74
N ASP A 176 13.84 -16.71 -24.14
CA ASP A 176 13.47 -15.77 -25.21
C ASP A 176 13.39 -14.35 -24.61
N THR A 177 14.54 -13.74 -24.41
CA THR A 177 14.67 -12.44 -23.73
C THR A 177 14.13 -11.28 -24.57
N ASP A 178 14.13 -11.39 -25.90
CA ASP A 178 13.53 -10.38 -26.79
C ASP A 178 12.01 -10.33 -26.61
N THR A 179 11.36 -11.49 -26.57
CA THR A 179 9.90 -11.56 -26.35
C THR A 179 9.54 -11.13 -24.93
N LEU A 180 10.32 -11.54 -23.92
CA LEU A 180 10.13 -11.10 -22.53
C LEU A 180 10.26 -9.57 -22.39
N LYS A 181 11.28 -8.99 -23.02
CA LYS A 181 11.50 -7.54 -23.03
C LYS A 181 10.33 -6.80 -23.68
N ALA A 182 9.85 -7.29 -24.82
CA ALA A 182 8.67 -6.74 -25.47
C ALA A 182 7.41 -6.88 -24.58
N ASP A 183 7.25 -7.98 -23.86
CA ASP A 183 6.12 -8.20 -22.97
C ASP A 183 6.14 -7.24 -21.77
N LEU A 184 7.31 -7.01 -21.17
CA LEU A 184 7.51 -5.99 -20.13
C LEU A 184 7.12 -4.59 -20.65
N MET A 185 7.66 -4.18 -21.80
CA MET A 185 7.41 -2.84 -22.35
C MET A 185 5.95 -2.60 -22.76
N ASN A 186 5.24 -3.64 -23.22
CA ASN A 186 3.88 -3.50 -23.75
C ASN A 186 2.78 -3.72 -22.70
N ASN A 187 3.07 -4.46 -21.63
CA ASN A 187 2.04 -4.88 -20.68
C ASN A 187 2.23 -4.33 -19.28
N VAL A 188 3.43 -3.85 -18.91
CA VAL A 188 3.58 -3.07 -17.67
C VAL A 188 2.88 -1.73 -17.86
N LYS A 189 1.95 -1.43 -16.97
CA LYS A 189 1.11 -0.23 -17.06
C LYS A 189 1.81 0.94 -16.40
N ASP A 190 1.84 2.08 -17.08
CA ASP A 190 2.24 3.33 -16.46
C ASP A 190 1.28 3.75 -15.33
N MET A 191 1.81 4.54 -14.41
CA MET A 191 1.03 5.19 -13.36
C MET A 191 1.28 6.70 -13.43
N SER A 192 0.19 7.46 -13.37
CA SER A 192 0.23 8.92 -13.28
C SER A 192 -0.89 9.41 -12.36
N VAL A 193 -0.52 10.14 -11.30
CA VAL A 193 -1.45 10.82 -10.39
C VAL A 193 -1.08 12.29 -10.32
N SER A 194 -2.05 13.19 -10.44
CA SER A 194 -1.80 14.63 -10.34
C SER A 194 -2.00 15.12 -8.90
N VAL A 195 -0.98 15.79 -8.38
CA VAL A 195 -1.03 16.57 -7.14
C VAL A 195 -1.05 18.07 -7.47
N PRO A 196 -1.59 18.93 -6.59
CA PRO A 196 -1.53 20.36 -6.79
C PRO A 196 -0.09 20.85 -6.95
N ARG A 197 0.16 21.69 -7.95
CA ARG A 197 1.52 22.12 -8.35
C ARG A 197 2.27 22.78 -7.21
N GLU A 198 1.59 23.57 -6.39
CA GLU A 198 2.14 24.23 -5.22
C GLU A 198 2.58 23.26 -4.11
N GLN A 199 2.13 21.99 -4.17
CA GLN A 199 2.50 20.93 -3.24
C GLN A 199 3.52 19.95 -3.83
N ALA A 200 3.88 20.07 -5.11
CA ALA A 200 4.74 19.12 -5.81
C ALA A 200 6.08 18.87 -5.09
N ALA A 201 6.70 19.91 -4.53
CA ALA A 201 7.95 19.78 -3.77
C ALA A 201 7.80 18.97 -2.48
N ALA A 202 6.67 19.12 -1.77
CA ALA A 202 6.40 18.35 -0.55
C ALA A 202 6.15 16.88 -0.89
N TRP A 203 5.32 16.61 -1.89
CA TRP A 203 5.07 15.25 -2.38
C TRP A 203 6.33 14.57 -2.91
N ARG A 204 7.22 15.32 -3.58
CA ARG A 204 8.52 14.80 -4.02
C ARG A 204 9.37 14.31 -2.85
N ALA A 205 9.49 15.12 -1.79
CA ALA A 205 10.24 14.75 -0.60
C ALA A 205 9.60 13.55 0.14
N GLU A 206 8.27 13.51 0.17
CA GLU A 206 7.50 12.50 0.90
C GLU A 206 7.49 11.13 0.20
N LEU A 207 7.45 11.10 -1.13
CA LEU A 207 7.31 9.88 -1.94
C LEU A 207 8.65 9.32 -2.43
N SER A 208 9.72 10.12 -2.43
CA SER A 208 11.06 9.65 -2.76
C SER A 208 11.51 8.50 -1.85
N PRO A 209 12.26 7.51 -2.35
CA PRO A 209 12.75 7.36 -3.74
C PRO A 209 11.79 6.62 -4.68
N ILE A 210 10.64 6.14 -4.19
CA ILE A 210 9.75 5.21 -4.88
C ILE A 210 9.08 5.84 -6.11
N PHE A 211 8.80 7.14 -6.03
CA PHE A 211 8.13 7.89 -7.09
C PHE A 211 8.95 9.10 -7.51
N ASP A 212 8.86 9.40 -8.80
CA ASP A 212 9.25 10.68 -9.37
C ASP A 212 8.04 11.62 -9.34
N VAL A 213 8.31 12.88 -8.97
CA VAL A 213 7.31 13.95 -9.02
C VAL A 213 7.85 15.04 -9.93
N SER A 214 7.13 15.39 -10.97
CA SER A 214 7.49 16.46 -11.90
C SER A 214 7.09 17.84 -11.38
N ASP A 215 7.60 18.91 -12.02
CA ASP A 215 7.34 20.29 -11.59
C ASP A 215 5.92 20.79 -11.90
N ASP A 216 5.18 20.08 -12.73
CA ASP A 216 3.74 20.26 -12.97
C ASP A 216 2.88 19.43 -12.00
N GLY A 217 3.48 18.68 -11.08
CA GLY A 217 2.78 17.91 -10.05
C GLY A 217 2.27 16.56 -10.53
N VAL A 218 2.90 15.95 -11.52
CA VAL A 218 2.59 14.57 -11.92
C VAL A 218 3.49 13.62 -11.13
N VAL A 219 2.86 12.69 -10.42
CA VAL A 219 3.51 11.59 -9.69
C VAL A 219 3.53 10.35 -10.58
N SER A 220 4.73 9.82 -10.85
CA SER A 220 4.96 8.58 -11.60
C SER A 220 5.85 7.63 -10.82
N VAL A 221 5.73 6.32 -11.08
CA VAL A 221 6.61 5.31 -10.48
C VAL A 221 8.04 5.54 -10.97
N ASN A 222 9.02 5.51 -10.07
CA ASN A 222 10.44 5.50 -10.45
C ASN A 222 10.72 4.22 -11.26
N GLN A 223 11.30 4.37 -12.43
CA GLN A 223 11.48 3.29 -13.41
C GLN A 223 12.73 2.43 -13.17
N ASP A 224 13.54 2.69 -12.15
CA ASP A 224 14.83 2.02 -11.93
C ASP A 224 14.69 0.50 -11.85
N HIS A 225 13.71 -0.02 -11.11
CA HIS A 225 13.46 -1.46 -11.02
C HIS A 225 13.00 -2.08 -12.35
N LEU A 226 12.10 -1.40 -13.08
CA LEU A 226 11.67 -1.88 -14.41
C LEU A 226 12.83 -1.84 -15.41
N ASN A 227 13.63 -0.78 -15.39
CA ASN A 227 14.82 -0.64 -16.23
C ASN A 227 15.84 -1.75 -15.93
N ALA A 228 16.05 -2.09 -14.66
CA ALA A 228 16.91 -3.22 -14.28
C ALA A 228 16.39 -4.56 -14.83
N MET A 229 15.07 -4.79 -14.81
CA MET A 229 14.46 -5.97 -15.46
C MET A 229 14.65 -5.96 -16.98
N LEU A 230 14.47 -4.80 -17.63
CA LEU A 230 14.70 -4.64 -19.08
C LEU A 230 16.17 -4.84 -19.45
N ASP A 231 17.09 -4.40 -18.60
CA ASP A 231 18.52 -4.59 -18.79
C ASP A 231 18.94 -6.05 -18.59
N ALA A 232 18.34 -6.74 -17.64
CA ALA A 232 18.52 -8.19 -17.47
C ALA A 232 18.10 -8.98 -18.72
N CYS A 233 17.16 -8.46 -19.52
CA CYS A 233 16.78 -9.05 -20.81
C CYS A 233 17.81 -8.83 -21.93
N ASN A 234 18.81 -7.96 -21.75
CA ASN A 234 19.92 -7.80 -22.71
C ASN A 234 20.97 -8.91 -22.56
N THR A 235 20.83 -9.79 -21.57
CA THR A 235 21.72 -10.94 -21.36
C THR A 235 21.42 -12.05 -22.38
N ASP A 236 22.46 -12.55 -23.07
CA ASP A 236 22.31 -13.73 -23.92
C ASP A 236 22.18 -14.99 -23.05
N LEU A 237 20.96 -15.51 -23.00
CA LEU A 237 20.61 -16.74 -22.29
C LEU A 237 20.34 -17.90 -23.26
N SER A 238 20.99 -17.93 -24.43
CA SER A 238 20.80 -18.97 -25.43
C SER A 238 21.60 -20.24 -25.14
N GLY A 239 20.98 -21.21 -24.48
CA GLY A 239 21.60 -22.52 -24.22
C GLY A 239 22.59 -22.50 -23.05
N VAL A 240 22.33 -21.64 -22.06
CA VAL A 240 23.11 -21.55 -20.82
C VAL A 240 22.90 -22.79 -19.94
N ASP A 241 23.83 -23.05 -19.03
CA ASP A 241 23.61 -24.08 -18.02
C ASP A 241 22.58 -23.64 -16.96
N MET A 242 22.14 -24.60 -16.15
CA MET A 242 21.14 -24.37 -15.12
C MET A 242 21.58 -23.35 -14.06
N ALA A 243 22.87 -23.29 -13.73
CA ALA A 243 23.38 -22.39 -12.70
C ALA A 243 23.36 -20.93 -13.19
N ALA A 244 23.75 -20.71 -14.45
CA ALA A 244 23.66 -19.39 -15.09
C ALA A 244 22.21 -18.92 -15.20
N TYR A 245 21.28 -19.80 -15.58
CA TYR A 245 19.85 -19.48 -15.59
C TYR A 245 19.34 -19.11 -14.19
N GLN A 246 19.66 -19.89 -13.15
CA GLN A 246 19.24 -19.61 -11.77
C GLN A 246 19.79 -18.28 -11.24
N ALA A 247 21.04 -17.95 -11.57
CA ALA A 247 21.62 -16.67 -11.18
C ALA A 247 20.89 -15.49 -11.84
N TRP A 248 20.55 -15.61 -13.13
CA TRP A 248 19.76 -14.60 -13.82
C TRP A 248 18.34 -14.48 -13.25
N GLU A 249 17.65 -15.60 -13.05
CA GLU A 249 16.28 -15.62 -12.53
C GLU A 249 16.21 -15.02 -11.12
N THR A 250 17.18 -15.34 -10.25
CA THR A 250 17.27 -14.74 -8.91
C THR A 250 17.39 -13.22 -8.99
N GLY A 251 18.23 -12.70 -9.89
CA GLY A 251 18.38 -11.26 -10.09
C GLY A 251 17.13 -10.61 -10.68
N PHE A 252 16.51 -11.25 -11.66
CA PHE A 252 15.28 -10.77 -12.29
C PHE A 252 14.09 -10.75 -11.32
N SER A 253 13.92 -11.80 -10.51
CA SER A 253 12.89 -11.92 -9.49
C SER A 253 13.13 -10.98 -8.30
N ALA A 254 14.40 -10.66 -7.98
CA ALA A 254 14.71 -9.69 -6.92
C ALA A 254 14.12 -8.29 -7.21
N GLU A 255 14.07 -7.86 -8.48
CA GLU A 255 13.46 -6.58 -8.83
C GLU A 255 11.93 -6.58 -8.63
N LYS A 256 11.25 -7.70 -8.88
CA LYS A 256 9.83 -7.86 -8.52
C LYS A 256 9.62 -7.67 -7.02
N ASP A 257 10.51 -8.25 -6.20
CA ASP A 257 10.44 -8.15 -4.74
C ASP A 257 10.77 -6.73 -4.24
N ASN A 258 11.69 -6.02 -4.90
CA ASN A 258 11.94 -4.60 -4.63
C ASN A 258 10.68 -3.75 -4.86
N ILE A 259 10.01 -3.92 -6.01
CA ILE A 259 8.74 -3.23 -6.30
C ILE A 259 7.66 -3.60 -5.27
N GLN A 260 7.61 -4.86 -4.85
CA GLN A 260 6.68 -5.30 -3.80
C GLN A 260 6.94 -4.58 -2.47
N ASN A 261 8.21 -4.46 -2.05
CA ASN A 261 8.63 -3.79 -0.83
C ASN A 261 8.30 -2.28 -0.87
N ASP A 262 8.47 -1.66 -2.03
CA ASP A 262 8.07 -0.27 -2.26
C ASP A 262 6.54 -0.10 -2.11
N LEU A 263 5.76 -1.02 -2.69
CA LEU A 263 4.31 -1.00 -2.55
C LEU A 263 3.88 -1.19 -1.09
N GLN A 264 4.52 -2.10 -0.36
CA GLN A 264 4.29 -2.27 1.07
C GLN A 264 4.59 -0.97 1.83
N THR A 265 5.71 -0.31 1.53
CA THR A 265 6.09 0.96 2.15
C THR A 265 5.05 2.05 1.91
N ILE A 266 4.51 2.19 0.69
CA ILE A 266 3.49 3.21 0.44
C ILE A 266 2.14 2.88 1.10
N VAL A 267 1.78 1.60 1.20
CA VAL A 267 0.58 1.14 1.92
C VAL A 267 0.70 1.45 3.41
N GLU A 268 1.89 1.26 4.01
CA GLU A 268 2.17 1.62 5.39
C GLU A 268 2.09 3.15 5.60
N LYS A 269 2.69 3.94 4.70
CA LYS A 269 2.58 5.41 4.72
C LYS A 269 1.12 5.87 4.62
N TYR A 270 0.32 5.30 3.72
CA TYR A 270 -1.11 5.57 3.63
C TYR A 270 -1.82 5.23 4.94
N SER A 271 -1.54 4.06 5.53
CA SER A 271 -2.16 3.66 6.79
C SER A 271 -1.83 4.60 7.95
N HIS A 272 -0.60 5.08 8.02
CA HIS A 272 -0.19 6.08 8.99
C HIS A 272 -0.94 7.41 8.77
N GLN A 273 -1.01 7.87 7.52
CA GLN A 273 -1.73 9.08 7.17
C GLN A 273 -3.23 8.97 7.47
N ASN A 274 -3.84 7.80 7.25
CA ASN A 274 -5.23 7.52 7.61
C ASN A 274 -5.46 7.60 9.11
N SER A 275 -4.58 6.99 9.90
CA SER A 275 -4.67 7.09 11.36
C SER A 275 -4.50 8.53 11.87
N ASN A 276 -3.60 9.30 11.27
CA ASN A 276 -3.41 10.71 11.60
C ASN A 276 -4.66 11.54 11.25
N PHE A 277 -5.25 11.31 10.07
CA PHE A 277 -6.47 11.96 9.66
C PHE A 277 -7.64 11.65 10.60
N ASP A 278 -7.86 10.38 10.94
CA ASP A 278 -8.89 9.96 11.90
C ASP A 278 -8.71 10.63 13.27
N SER A 279 -7.46 10.73 13.74
CA SER A 279 -7.13 11.41 14.99
C SER A 279 -7.43 12.90 14.89
N MET A 280 -7.10 13.54 13.77
CA MET A 280 -7.42 14.94 13.51
C MET A 280 -8.93 15.18 13.51
N VAL A 281 -9.72 14.37 12.78
CA VAL A 281 -11.20 14.48 12.74
C VAL A 281 -11.79 14.34 14.14
N LYS A 282 -11.29 13.42 14.97
CA LYS A 282 -11.74 13.24 16.35
C LYS A 282 -11.45 14.46 17.23
N VAL A 283 -10.22 14.98 17.17
CA VAL A 283 -9.82 16.17 17.96
C VAL A 283 -10.63 17.38 17.54
N LEU A 284 -10.83 17.59 16.24
CA LEU A 284 -11.63 18.70 15.73
C LEU A 284 -13.10 18.55 16.12
N SER A 285 -13.67 17.35 16.02
CA SER A 285 -15.04 17.08 16.47
C SER A 285 -15.22 17.40 17.96
N GLY A 286 -14.32 16.91 18.83
CA GLY A 286 -14.39 17.18 20.27
C GLY A 286 -14.14 18.64 20.65
N SER A 287 -13.26 19.33 19.92
CA SER A 287 -13.03 20.77 20.09
C SER A 287 -14.30 21.56 19.79
N ILE A 288 -15.03 21.17 18.74
CA ILE A 288 -16.26 21.87 18.35
C ILE A 288 -17.42 21.54 19.28
N GLU A 289 -17.55 20.30 19.75
CA GLU A 289 -18.51 19.96 20.82
C GLU A 289 -18.27 20.85 22.05
N THR A 290 -17.00 21.00 22.46
CA THR A 290 -16.62 21.85 23.60
C THR A 290 -16.96 23.33 23.34
N LEU A 291 -16.65 23.87 22.16
CA LEU A 291 -16.98 25.24 21.78
C LEU A 291 -18.50 25.48 21.74
N THR A 292 -19.25 24.50 21.25
CA THR A 292 -20.72 24.55 21.16
C THR A 292 -21.36 24.51 22.54
N GLU A 293 -20.90 23.64 23.44
CA GLU A 293 -21.34 23.59 24.83
C GLU A 293 -21.00 24.89 25.57
N THR A 294 -19.80 25.42 25.34
CA THR A 294 -19.36 26.71 25.91
C THR A 294 -20.24 27.85 25.42
N ALA A 295 -20.54 27.93 24.12
CA ALA A 295 -21.44 28.92 23.55
C ALA A 295 -22.85 28.81 24.14
N LYS A 296 -23.39 27.59 24.27
CA LYS A 296 -24.69 27.36 24.93
C LYS A 296 -24.67 27.83 26.39
N ALA A 297 -23.60 27.55 27.13
CA ALA A 297 -23.47 27.99 28.52
C ALA A 297 -23.37 29.52 28.66
N PHE A 298 -22.66 30.21 27.77
CA PHE A 298 -22.59 31.68 27.75
C PHE A 298 -23.90 32.34 27.29
N LEU A 299 -24.63 31.70 26.37
CA LEU A 299 -25.91 32.19 25.87
C LEU A 299 -27.08 31.86 26.81
N GLN A 300 -26.89 30.95 27.78
CA GLN A 300 -27.82 30.70 28.89
C GLN A 300 -27.71 31.79 29.98
N ILE A 301 -27.98 33.04 29.54
CA ILE A 301 -28.83 33.97 30.28
C ILE A 301 -30.30 33.56 30.02
#